data_AF-A0A7C6DT39-F1
#
_entry.id   AF-A0A7C6DT39-F1
#
_cell.length_a   1.000
_cell.length_b   1.000
_cell.length_c   1.000
_cell.angle_alpha   90.00
_cell.angle_beta   90.00
_cell.angle_gamma   90.00
#
_symmetry.space_group_name_H-M   'P 1'
#
loop_
_entity.id
_entity.type
_entity.pdbx_description
1 polymer ?
#
loop_
_entity_poly.entity_id
_entity_poly.type
_entity_poly.pdbx_seq_one_letter_code
_entity_poly.pdbx_strand_id
1 'polypeptide(L)'
;MNIDYLCQLAHIELNEEEKKIIEKDIQKIITFFDKIQELNLQEEEYYYPQHLGDTKYQSKEKQQIDFHDFIEKNSVREQNYFKIPPILKGG
;
A
#
# COMPACT_ATOMS: atom_id res chain seq x y z
N MET A 1 16.46 -3.37 -12.58
CA MET A 1 15.47 -2.87 -11.60
C MET A 1 16.08 -3.06 -10.22
N ASN A 2 15.93 -2.11 -9.28
CA ASN A 2 16.50 -2.27 -7.94
C ASN A 2 15.43 -2.81 -6.98
N ILE A 3 15.50 -4.09 -6.62
CA ILE A 3 14.52 -4.73 -5.74
C ILE A 3 14.59 -4.18 -4.31
N ASP A 4 15.79 -3.86 -3.81
CA ASP A 4 15.98 -3.30 -2.47
C ASP A 4 15.31 -1.93 -2.34
N TYR A 5 15.39 -1.10 -3.39
CA TYR A 5 14.71 0.19 -3.42
C TYR A 5 13.18 0.05 -3.39
N LEU A 6 12.63 -0.92 -4.12
CA LEU A 6 11.19 -1.19 -4.11
C LEU A 6 10.73 -1.72 -2.75
N CYS A 7 11.50 -2.64 -2.16
CA CYS A 7 11.29 -3.14 -0.80
C CYS A 7 11.29 -2.02 0.23
N GLN A 8 12.23 -1.07 0.12
CA GLN A 8 12.30 0.09 1.00
C GLN A 8 11.05 0.97 0.89
N LEU A 9 10.60 1.27 -0.33
CA LEU A 9 9.39 2.09 -0.56
C LEU A 9 8.11 1.40 -0.05
N ALA A 10 8.05 0.07 -0.16
CA ALA A 10 6.90 -0.72 0.24
C ALA A 10 6.92 -1.17 1.72
N HIS A 11 8.00 -0.88 2.45
CA HIS A 11 8.25 -1.40 3.80
C HIS A 11 8.17 -2.94 3.88
N ILE A 12 8.74 -3.62 2.88
CA ILE A 12 8.80 -5.09 2.81
C ILE A 12 10.23 -5.54 3.08
N GLU A 13 10.41 -6.43 4.06
CA GLU A 13 11.68 -7.11 4.30
C GLU A 13 11.69 -8.45 3.57
N LEU A 14 12.72 -8.68 2.76
CA LEU A 14 12.93 -9.93 2.04
C LEU A 14 14.34 -10.44 2.32
N ASN A 15 14.48 -11.75 2.44
CA ASN A 15 15.80 -12.40 2.43
C ASN A 15 16.36 -12.51 1.00
N GLU A 16 17.62 -12.91 0.88
CA GLU A 16 18.32 -12.96 -0.41
C GLU A 16 17.74 -13.98 -1.40
N GLU A 17 17.12 -15.07 -0.93
CA GLU A 17 16.46 -16.03 -1.82
C GLU A 17 15.14 -15.47 -2.34
N GLU A 18 14.34 -14.86 -1.46
CA GLU A 18 13.07 -14.21 -1.80
C GLU A 18 13.27 -13.06 -2.79
N LYS A 19 14.32 -12.24 -2.59
CA LYS A 19 14.67 -11.15 -3.52
C LYS A 19 14.89 -11.67 -4.94
N LYS A 20 15.65 -12.76 -5.10
CA LYS A 20 15.93 -13.35 -6.42
C LYS A 20 14.66 -13.87 -7.11
N ILE A 21 13.76 -14.47 -6.34
CA ILE A 21 12.49 -14.97 -6.86
C ILE A 21 11.61 -13.80 -7.30
N ILE A 22 11.44 -12.81 -6.42
CA ILE A 22 10.57 -11.65 -6.66
C ILE A 22 11.11 -10.77 -7.79
N GLU A 23 12.43 -10.57 -7.87
CA GLU A 23 13.04 -9.84 -8.97
C GLU A 23 12.71 -10.48 -10.32
N LYS A 24 12.84 -11.81 -10.42
CA LYS A 24 12.50 -12.56 -11.63
C LYS A 24 11.03 -12.41 -11.99
N ASP A 25 10.13 -12.45 -11.01
CA ASP A 25 8.69 -12.37 -11.27
C ASP A 25 8.23 -10.96 -11.62
N ILE A 26 8.75 -9.92 -10.94
CA ILE A 26 8.49 -8.53 -11.30
C ILE A 26 9.01 -8.25 -12.72
N GLN A 27 10.18 -8.79 -13.10
CA GLN A 27 10.68 -8.61 -14.47
C GLN A 27 9.71 -9.18 -15.51
N LYS A 28 9.11 -10.36 -15.26
CA LYS A 28 8.08 -10.92 -16.15
C LYS A 28 6.84 -10.03 -16.22
N ILE A 29 6.42 -9.47 -15.08
CA ILE A 29 5.27 -8.57 -15.00
C ILE A 29 5.53 -7.31 -15.82
N ILE A 30 6.69 -6.68 -15.66
CA ILE A 30 7.08 -5.49 -16.45
C ILE A 30 7.07 -5.82 -17.94
N THR A 31 7.69 -6.94 -18.33
CA THR A 31 7.69 -7.38 -19.74
C THR A 31 6.29 -7.67 -20.27
N PHE A 32 5.36 -8.13 -19.44
CA PHE A 32 3.96 -8.26 -19.85
C PHE A 32 3.32 -6.89 -20.13
N PHE A 33 3.64 -5.87 -19.33
CA PHE A 33 3.14 -4.51 -19.50
C PHE A 33 3.77 -3.75 -20.69
N ASP A 34 4.93 -4.17 -21.19
CA ASP A 34 5.53 -3.58 -22.40
C ASP A 34 4.57 -3.67 -23.61
N LYS A 35 3.68 -4.66 -23.65
CA LYS A 35 2.63 -4.77 -24.68
C LYS A 35 1.67 -3.59 -24.71
N ILE A 36 1.47 -2.89 -23.59
CA ILE A 36 0.62 -1.69 -23.54
C ILE A 36 1.28 -0.54 -24.32
N GLN A 37 2.62 -0.50 -24.39
CA GLN A 37 3.34 0.55 -25.12
C GLN A 37 3.13 0.46 -26.64
N GLU A 38 2.66 -0.69 -27.16
CA GLU A 38 2.32 -0.87 -28.57
C GLU A 38 1.01 -0.16 -28.96
N LEU A 39 0.21 0.27 -27.98
CA LEU A 39 -1.06 0.94 -28.20
C LEU A 39 -0.86 2.46 -28.33
N ASN A 40 -1.48 3.08 -29.34
CA ASN A 40 -1.58 4.53 -29.42
C ASN A 40 -2.75 5.01 -28.56
N LEU A 41 -2.45 5.64 -27.43
CA LEU A 41 -3.44 6.12 -26.45
C LEU A 41 -3.43 7.65 -26.30
N GLN A 42 -2.85 8.40 -27.25
CA GLN A 42 -2.70 9.86 -27.12
C GLN A 42 -4.02 10.63 -27.07
N GLU A 43 -5.07 10.08 -27.67
CA GLU A 43 -6.41 10.70 -27.74
C GLU A 43 -7.41 10.04 -26.80
N GLU A 44 -6.99 9.01 -26.05
CA GLU A 44 -7.86 8.26 -25.14
C GLU A 44 -7.89 8.91 -23.76
N GLU A 45 -9.08 9.12 -23.21
CA GLU A 45 -9.25 9.60 -21.85
C GLU A 45 -9.01 8.47 -20.82
N TYR A 46 -8.48 8.81 -19.66
CA TYR A 46 -8.38 7.85 -18.56
C TYR A 46 -9.76 7.39 -18.12
N TYR A 47 -9.91 6.08 -17.94
CA TYR A 47 -11.15 5.53 -17.42
C TYR A 47 -11.38 5.99 -15.98
N TYR A 48 -12.45 6.77 -15.80
CA TYR A 48 -13.05 7.06 -14.50
C TYR A 48 -14.47 6.47 -14.50
N PRO A 49 -14.87 5.68 -13.50
CA PRO A 49 -16.19 5.06 -13.47
C PRO A 49 -17.29 6.09 -13.16
N GLN A 50 -17.62 6.95 -14.13
CA GLN A 50 -18.60 8.04 -14.01
C GLN A 50 -20.00 7.54 -13.63
N HIS A 51 -20.35 6.30 -14.01
CA HIS A 51 -21.62 5.66 -13.66
C HIS A 51 -21.83 5.45 -12.15
N LEU A 52 -20.76 5.52 -11.34
CA LEU A 52 -20.87 5.45 -9.89
C LEU A 52 -21.36 6.76 -9.26
N GLY A 53 -21.38 7.85 -10.03
CA GLY A 53 -21.79 9.18 -9.58
C GLY A 53 -20.93 9.74 -8.44
N ASP A 54 -21.31 10.91 -7.93
CA ASP A 54 -20.63 11.49 -6.77
C ASP A 54 -21.00 10.72 -5.51
N THR A 55 -19.99 10.17 -4.81
CA THR A 55 -20.16 9.66 -3.45
C THR A 55 -20.41 10.84 -2.51
N LYS A 56 -21.68 11.09 -2.18
CA LYS A 56 -22.04 12.07 -1.16
C LYS A 56 -21.74 11.49 0.23
N TYR A 57 -20.79 12.09 0.93
CA TYR A 57 -20.57 11.79 2.35
C TYR A 57 -21.82 12.18 3.15
N GLN A 58 -22.50 11.20 3.73
CA GLN A 58 -23.59 11.45 4.67
C GLN A 58 -23.02 11.50 6.08
N SER A 59 -23.12 12.67 6.71
CA SER A 59 -22.85 12.87 8.14
C SER A 59 -23.88 12.12 8.99
N LYS A 60 -23.74 10.80 9.11
CA LYS A 60 -24.41 10.02 10.14
C LYS A 60 -23.59 10.09 11.43
N GLU A 61 -24.24 9.95 12.58
CA GLU A 61 -23.55 9.76 13.85
C GLU A 61 -22.52 8.63 13.69
N LYS A 62 -21.25 8.96 13.91
CA LYS A 62 -20.17 7.98 13.78
C LYS A 62 -20.32 7.00 14.95
N GLN A 63 -20.35 5.71 14.65
CA GLN A 63 -20.13 4.70 15.68
C GLN A 63 -18.74 4.95 16.28
N GLN A 64 -18.71 5.28 17.56
CA GLN A 64 -17.46 5.46 18.27
C GLN A 64 -16.90 4.07 18.53
N ILE A 65 -15.71 3.80 17.97
CA ILE A 65 -14.99 2.58 18.31
C ILE A 65 -14.60 2.70 19.79
N ASP A 66 -14.88 1.66 20.58
CA ASP A 66 -14.32 1.54 21.91
C ASP A 66 -12.80 1.36 21.75
N PHE A 67 -12.08 2.45 21.94
CA PHE A 67 -10.64 2.49 21.79
C PHE A 67 -9.93 1.54 22.77
N HIS A 68 -10.52 1.30 23.95
CA HIS A 68 -9.95 0.39 24.93
C HIS A 68 -10.01 -1.05 24.43
N ASP A 69 -11.20 -1.50 24.04
CA ASP A 69 -11.43 -2.84 23.49
C ASP A 69 -10.61 -3.09 22.21
N PHE A 70 -10.49 -2.07 21.36
CA PHE A 70 -9.69 -2.16 20.13
C PHE A 70 -8.20 -2.39 20.41
N ILE A 71 -7.61 -1.61 21.32
CA ILE A 71 -6.18 -1.70 21.62
C ILE A 71 -5.85 -3.01 22.33
N GLU A 72 -6.68 -3.45 23.28
CA GLU A 72 -6.46 -4.69 24.03
C GLU A 72 -6.40 -5.93 23.13
N LYS A 73 -7.19 -5.94 22.06
CA LYS A 73 -7.27 -7.09 21.15
C LYS A 73 -6.22 -7.11 20.05
N ASN A 74 -5.70 -5.94 19.64
CA ASN A 74 -4.97 -5.81 18.36
C ASN A 74 -3.55 -5.26 18.48
N SER A 75 -3.06 -4.90 19.66
CA SER A 75 -1.77 -4.20 19.75
C SER A 75 -1.06 -4.34 21.10
N VAL A 76 0.25 -4.03 21.11
CA VAL A 76 1.00 -3.84 22.35
C VAL A 76 0.69 -2.44 22.89
N ARG A 77 0.28 -2.36 24.15
CA ARG A 77 -0.21 -1.14 24.81
C ARG A 77 0.77 -0.62 25.85
N GLU A 78 0.86 0.70 25.97
CA GLU A 78 1.42 1.38 27.13
C GLU A 78 0.44 2.49 27.57
N GLN A 79 -0.22 2.28 28.71
CA GLN A 79 -1.34 3.15 29.15
C GLN A 79 -2.33 3.37 28.01
N ASN A 80 -2.71 4.59 27.64
CA ASN A 80 -3.70 4.83 26.57
C ASN A 80 -3.06 4.99 25.18
N TYR A 81 -1.88 4.42 24.95
CA TYR A 81 -1.13 4.58 23.71
C TYR A 81 -0.77 3.24 23.08
N PHE A 82 -0.65 3.25 21.75
CA PHE A 82 0.04 2.20 21.01
C PHE A 82 1.53 2.26 21.35
N LYS A 83 2.07 1.13 21.81
CA LYS A 83 3.50 0.99 22.04
C LYS A 83 4.16 0.55 20.74
N ILE A 84 4.89 1.46 20.11
CA ILE A 84 5.69 1.20 18.90
C ILE A 84 7.18 1.40 19.21
N PRO A 85 8.10 0.83 18.40
CA PRO A 85 9.51 1.17 18.48
C PRO A 85 9.70 2.70 18.36
N PRO A 86 10.61 3.30 19.16
CA PRO A 86 10.83 4.73 19.11
C PRO A 86 11.32 5.15 17.72
N ILE A 87 10.77 6.24 17.20
CA ILE A 87 11.25 6.84 15.96
C ILE A 87 12.60 7.48 16.28
N LEU A 88 13.69 6.82 15.87
CA LEU A 88 15.02 7.43 15.91
C LEU A 88 15.04 8.55 14.86
N LYS A 89 15.25 9.81 15.27
CA LYS A 89 15.56 10.89 14.33
C LYS A 89 16.88 10.51 13.62
N GLY A 90 16.82 10.41 12.30
CA GLY A 90 17.85 9.79 11.46
C GLY A 90 19.27 10.33 11.69
N GLY A 91 20.24 9.42 11.61
CA GLY A 91 21.62 9.71 11.25
C GLY A 91 21.83 9.57 9.76
#